data_AF-A0A429K6T9-F1
#
_entry.id   AF-A0A429K6T9-F1
#
_cell.length_a   1.000
_cell.length_b   1.000
_cell.length_c   1.000
_cell.angle_alpha   90.00
_cell.angle_beta   90.00
_cell.angle_gamma   90.00
#
_symmetry.space_group_name_H-M   'P 1'
#
loop_
_entity.id
_entity.type
_entity.pdbx_description
1 polymer ?
#
loop_
_entity_poly.entity_id
_entity_poly.type
_entity_poly.pdbx_seq_one_letter_code
_entity_poly.pdbx_strand_id
1 'polypeptide(L)'
;MDYKLVFTSISIVCGFLSAFAWLYASRVKVSDKKAVALLEKRAKKNKEKPNYARMTFDGADIRETWRAQTKWNSLGAIFASISMSFQVILQIFFE
;
A
#
# COMPACT_ATOMS: atom_id res chain seq x y z
N MET A 1 24.75 -6.82 -23.30
CA MET A 1 23.45 -6.78 -22.59
C MET A 1 22.81 -5.45 -22.96
N ASP A 2 21.56 -5.44 -23.43
CA ASP A 2 20.88 -4.19 -23.76
C ASP A 2 20.35 -3.55 -22.47
N TYR A 3 21.22 -2.76 -21.82
CA TYR A 3 20.90 -2.09 -20.56
C TYR A 3 19.69 -1.15 -20.71
N LYS A 4 19.51 -0.53 -21.88
CA LYS A 4 18.35 0.30 -22.19
C LYS A 4 17.07 -0.51 -22.10
N LEU A 5 17.05 -1.69 -22.71
CA LEU A 5 15.89 -2.59 -22.66
C LEU A 5 15.61 -3.10 -21.24
N VAL A 6 16.65 -3.38 -20.45
CA VAL A 6 16.51 -3.80 -19.04
C VAL A 6 15.89 -2.70 -18.19
N PHE A 7 16.44 -1.48 -18.22
CA PHE A 7 15.91 -0.35 -17.43
C PHE A 7 14.48 0.02 -17.85
N THR A 8 14.18 -0.01 -19.15
CA THR A 8 12.83 0.26 -19.66
C THR A 8 11.84 -0.78 -19.14
N SER A 9 12.22 -2.06 -19.18
CA SER A 9 11.37 -3.15 -18.69
C SER A 9 11.08 -3.02 -17.20
N ILE A 10 12.09 -2.72 -16.37
CA ILE A 10 11.90 -2.55 -14.94
C ILE A 10 11.03 -1.32 -14.66
N SER A 11 11.25 -0.20 -15.35
CA SER A 11 10.44 1.01 -15.18
C SER A 11 8.98 0.76 -15.49
N ILE A 12 8.68 0.06 -16.59
CA ILE A 12 7.31 -0.29 -16.99
C ILE A 12 6.64 -1.17 -15.94
N VAL A 13 7.31 -2.23 -15.49
CA VAL A 13 6.77 -3.15 -14.47
C VAL A 13 6.48 -2.40 -13.17
N CYS A 14 7.41 -1.56 -12.70
CA CYS A 14 7.19 -0.73 -11.51
C CYS A 14 6.03 0.28 -11.71
N GLY A 15 5.89 0.87 -12.91
CA GLY A 15 4.77 1.74 -13.24
C GLY A 15 3.42 1.04 -13.11
N PHE A 16 3.30 -0.18 -13.66
CA PHE A 16 2.09 -0.99 -13.53
C PHE A 16 1.81 -1.42 -12.08
N LEU A 17 2.83 -1.83 -11.33
CA LEU A 17 2.67 -2.20 -9.91
C LEU A 17 2.21 -1.00 -9.08
N SER A 18 2.72 0.20 -9.37
CA SER A 18 2.25 1.43 -8.75
C SER A 18 0.77 1.68 -9.04
N ALA A 19 0.38 1.66 -10.32
CA ALA A 19 -1.01 1.87 -10.73
C ALA A 19 -1.96 0.84 -10.09
N PHE A 20 -1.57 -0.43 -10.06
CA PHE A 20 -2.32 -1.47 -9.39
C PHE A 20 -2.48 -1.20 -7.89
N ALA A 21 -1.41 -0.78 -7.21
CA ALA A 21 -1.45 -0.47 -5.78
C ALA A 21 -2.42 0.69 -5.48
N TRP A 22 -2.47 1.71 -6.33
CA TRP A 22 -3.41 2.84 -6.18
C TRP A 22 -4.86 2.41 -6.44
N LEU A 23 -5.10 1.60 -7.47
CA LEU A 23 -6.42 1.03 -7.75
C LEU A 23 -6.89 0.14 -6.59
N TYR A 24 -6.02 -0.72 -6.08
CA TYR A 24 -6.35 -1.57 -4.94
C TYR A 24 -6.59 -0.75 -3.67
N ALA A 25 -5.79 0.29 -3.41
CA ALA A 25 -6.02 1.22 -2.31
C ALA A 25 -7.41 1.85 -2.40
N SER A 26 -7.85 2.30 -3.58
CA SER A 26 -9.19 2.89 -3.76
C SER A 26 -10.34 1.93 -3.41
N ARG A 27 -10.11 0.62 -3.58
CA ARG A 27 -11.13 -0.44 -3.40
C ARG A 27 -11.07 -1.10 -2.04
N VAL A 28 -9.94 -1.06 -1.34
CA VAL A 28 -9.80 -1.73 -0.05
C VAL A 28 -10.70 -1.07 0.99
N LYS A 29 -11.57 -1.86 1.59
CA LYS A 29 -12.44 -1.49 2.70
C LYS A 29 -12.42 -2.61 3.74
N VAL A 30 -12.30 -2.24 5.01
CA VAL A 30 -12.35 -3.15 6.14
C VAL A 30 -13.73 -3.05 6.77
N SER A 31 -14.51 -4.13 6.70
CA SER A 31 -15.82 -4.22 7.38
C SER A 31 -15.66 -4.24 8.90
N ASP A 32 -16.66 -3.78 9.62
CA ASP A 32 -16.73 -3.77 11.09
C ASP A 32 -16.33 -5.11 11.73
N LYS A 33 -16.88 -6.22 11.23
CA LYS A 33 -16.57 -7.57 11.74
C LYS A 33 -15.07 -7.92 11.63
N LYS A 34 -14.41 -7.47 10.55
CA LYS A 34 -12.97 -7.65 10.35
C LYS A 34 -12.16 -6.70 11.22
N ALA A 35 -12.63 -5.47 11.43
CA ALA A 35 -12.02 -4.53 12.35
C ALA A 35 -12.06 -5.07 13.80
N VAL A 36 -13.18 -5.69 14.19
CA VAL A 36 -13.34 -6.36 15.49
C VAL A 36 -12.34 -7.50 15.67
N ALA A 37 -12.30 -8.43 14.71
CA ALA A 37 -11.37 -9.55 14.72
C ALA A 37 -9.90 -9.10 14.74
N LEU A 38 -9.56 -8.01 14.04
CA LEU A 38 -8.21 -7.41 14.06
C LEU A 38 -7.86 -6.81 15.41
N LEU A 39 -8.81 -6.18 16.08
CA LEU A 39 -8.64 -5.59 17.41
C LEU A 39 -8.42 -6.68 18.45
N GLU A 40 -9.25 -7.73 18.44
CA GLU A 40 -9.08 -8.90 19.31
C GLU A 40 -7.73 -9.60 19.07
N LYS A 41 -7.34 -9.77 17.80
CA LYS A 41 -6.04 -10.37 17.44
C LYS A 41 -4.86 -9.53 17.94
N ARG A 42 -4.93 -8.20 17.85
CA ARG A 42 -3.89 -7.29 18.39
C ARG A 42 -3.87 -7.30 19.92
N ALA A 43 -5.02 -7.25 20.57
CA ALA A 43 -5.13 -7.32 22.02
C ALA A 43 -4.55 -8.64 22.57
N LYS A 44 -4.87 -9.77 21.93
CA LYS A 44 -4.30 -11.08 22.24
C LYS A 44 -2.78 -11.12 22.04
N LYS A 45 -2.28 -10.51 20.95
CA LYS A 45 -0.82 -10.41 20.70
C LYS A 45 -0.11 -9.57 21.75
N ASN A 46 -0.74 -8.49 22.22
CA ASN A 46 -0.16 -7.55 23.19
C ASN A 46 -0.42 -7.95 24.65
N LYS A 47 -1.10 -9.08 24.92
CA LYS A 47 -1.54 -9.49 26.27
C LYS A 47 -2.41 -8.45 26.98
N GLU A 48 -3.16 -7.65 26.20
CA GLU A 48 -4.08 -6.62 26.71
C GLU A 48 -5.53 -7.10 26.59
N LYS A 49 -6.43 -6.59 27.44
CA LYS A 49 -7.87 -6.81 27.26
C LYS A 49 -8.35 -6.04 26.03
N PRO A 50 -9.15 -6.65 25.15
CA PRO A 50 -9.69 -5.96 23.98
C PRO A 50 -10.53 -4.76 24.44
N ASN A 51 -10.07 -3.56 24.06
CA ASN A 51 -10.75 -2.32 24.41
C ASN A 51 -11.82 -2.00 23.36
N TYR A 52 -13.04 -2.45 23.64
CA TYR A 52 -14.21 -2.19 22.79
C TYR A 52 -14.73 -0.76 22.89
N ALA A 53 -14.33 0.03 23.89
CA ALA A 53 -14.75 1.44 23.99
C ALA A 53 -14.24 2.30 22.81
N ARG A 54 -13.16 1.85 22.13
CA ARG A 54 -12.67 2.44 20.88
C ARG A 54 -13.42 1.98 19.62
N MET A 55 -14.34 1.01 19.74
CA MET A 55 -15.22 0.60 18.63
C MET A 55 -16.54 1.36 18.62
N THR A 56 -16.99 1.86 19.77
CA THR A 56 -18.36 2.39 19.96
C THR A 56 -18.57 3.81 19.41
N PHE A 57 -17.52 4.51 18.97
CA PHE A 57 -17.60 5.81 18.30
C PHE A 57 -17.07 5.70 16.86
N ASP A 58 -17.90 5.12 16.00
CA ASP A 58 -18.08 5.49 14.57
C ASP A 58 -16.83 5.61 13.67
N GLY A 59 -15.79 4.80 13.87
CA GLY A 59 -14.62 4.89 12.99
C GLY A 59 -13.56 3.81 13.12
N ALA A 60 -13.86 2.68 13.75
CA ALA A 60 -12.91 1.58 13.82
C ALA A 60 -12.68 0.93 12.45
N ASP A 61 -13.75 0.75 11.69
CA ASP A 61 -13.77 0.30 10.29
C ASP A 61 -13.12 1.33 9.36
N ILE A 62 -13.42 2.62 9.53
CA ILE A 62 -12.82 3.72 8.79
C ILE A 62 -11.32 3.76 9.07
N ARG A 63 -10.89 3.73 10.34
CA ARG A 63 -9.47 3.78 10.71
C ARG A 63 -8.70 2.59 10.16
N GLU A 64 -9.25 1.38 10.23
CA GLU A 64 -8.59 0.20 9.68
C GLU A 64 -8.61 0.19 8.14
N THR A 65 -9.66 0.73 7.52
CA THR A 65 -9.72 0.99 6.08
C THR A 65 -8.63 1.97 5.67
N TRP A 66 -8.51 3.11 6.34
CA TRP A 66 -7.48 4.12 6.08
C TRP A 66 -6.08 3.54 6.26
N ARG A 67 -5.84 2.76 7.30
CA ARG A 67 -4.56 2.05 7.47
C ARG A 67 -4.24 1.10 6.32
N ALA A 68 -5.24 0.38 5.82
CA ALA A 68 -5.07 -0.48 4.65
C ALA A 68 -4.80 0.36 3.39
N GLN A 69 -5.57 1.42 3.15
CA GLN A 69 -5.39 2.34 2.03
C GLN A 69 -4.00 2.99 2.05
N THR A 70 -3.55 3.50 3.19
CA THR A 70 -2.23 4.11 3.36
C THR A 70 -1.10 3.13 3.04
N LYS A 71 -1.23 1.85 3.44
CA LYS A 71 -0.22 0.83 3.09
C LYS A 71 -0.09 0.64 1.58
N TRP A 72 -1.23 0.52 0.89
CA TRP A 72 -1.24 0.34 -0.56
C TRP A 72 -0.81 1.61 -1.30
N ASN A 73 -1.19 2.80 -0.83
CA ASN A 73 -0.71 4.08 -1.37
C ASN A 73 0.80 4.25 -1.18
N SER A 74 1.34 3.92 -0.01
CA SER A 74 2.79 3.99 0.25
C SER A 74 3.55 3.02 -0.65
N LEU A 75 3.04 1.80 -0.83
CA LEU A 75 3.63 0.82 -1.74
C LEU A 75 3.60 1.32 -3.19
N GLY A 76 2.48 1.92 -3.61
CA GLY A 76 2.36 2.54 -4.92
C GLY A 76 3.36 3.67 -5.14
N ALA A 77 3.52 4.57 -4.15
CA ALA A 77 4.48 5.65 -4.22
C ALA A 77 5.94 5.16 -4.36
N ILE A 78 6.30 4.07 -3.66
CA ILE A 78 7.63 3.45 -3.79
C ILE A 78 7.83 2.89 -5.21
N PHE A 79 6.84 2.20 -5.76
CA PHE A 79 6.96 1.69 -7.13
C PHE A 79 6.99 2.82 -8.17
N ALA A 80 6.23 3.90 -7.96
CA ALA A 80 6.28 5.09 -8.81
C ALA A 80 7.66 5.75 -8.79
N SER A 81 8.27 5.92 -7.61
CA SER A 81 9.59 6.52 -7.50
C SER A 81 10.65 5.68 -8.21
N ILE A 82 10.63 4.35 -8.04
CA ILE A 82 11.54 3.44 -8.76
C ILE A 82 11.34 3.55 -10.27
N SER A 83 10.10 3.56 -10.74
CA SER A 83 9.78 3.69 -12.17
C SER A 83 10.34 5.00 -12.75
N MET A 84 10.13 6.12 -12.05
CA MET A 84 10.62 7.44 -12.44
C MET A 84 12.15 7.52 -12.39
N SER A 85 12.79 6.97 -11.36
CA SER A 85 14.26 6.95 -11.27
C SER A 85 14.89 6.25 -12.47
N PHE A 86 14.32 5.12 -12.92
CA PHE A 86 14.83 4.44 -14.11
C PHE A 86 14.53 5.20 -15.41
N GLN A 87 13.39 5.88 -15.52
CA GLN A 87 13.14 6.77 -16.68
C GLN A 87 14.14 7.91 -16.76
N VAL A 88 14.46 8.55 -15.64
CA VAL A 88 15.47 9.62 -15.58
C VAL A 88 16.86 9.10 -15.95
N ILE A 89 17.25 7.92 -15.45
CA ILE A 89 18.53 7.28 -15.83
C ILE A 89 18.56 7.00 -17.34
N LEU A 90 17.48 6.49 -17.92
CA LEU A 90 17.39 6.25 -19.35
C LEU A 90 17.56 7.54 -20.16
N GLN A 91 16.90 8.62 -19.74
CA GLN A 91 16.97 9.91 -20.41
C GLN A 91 18.36 10.57 -20.34
N ILE A 92 19.11 10.37 -19.25
CA ILE A 92 20.44 10.99 -19.08
C ILE A 92 21.54 10.22 -19.81
N PHE A 93 21.45 8.88 -19.85
CA PHE A 93 22.56 8.03 -20.29
C PHE A 93 22.32 7.31 -21.63
N PHE A 94 21.08 7.24 -22.12
CA PHE A 94 20.71 6.45 -23.30
C PHE A 94 19.85 7.21 -24.33
N GLU A 95 19.61 8.50 -24.10
CA GLU A 95 19.17 9.52 -25.06
C GLU A 95 20.28 10.56 -25.21
#